data_AF-A0A8W8JSU1-F1
#
_entry.id   AF-A0A8W8JSU1-F1
#
_cell.length_a   1.000
_cell.length_b   1.000
_cell.length_c   1.000
_cell.angle_alpha   90.00
_cell.angle_beta   90.00
_cell.angle_gamma   90.00
#
_symmetry.space_group_name_H-M   'P 1'
#
loop_
_entity.id
_entity.type
_entity.pdbx_description
1 polymer ?
#
loop_
_entity_poly.entity_id
_entity_poly.type
_entity_poly.pdbx_seq_one_letter_code
_entity_poly.pdbx_strand_id
1 'polypeptide(L)'
;MDTVLRNSRADAENGEAQYTQVPLLEEDTNVEPPEKKIKELKKYLAHILKQKLGVNDLKEKVVIHSKSVNEHFSEQLIKDLQSLKDINDYSQLDTSLVFALLRNFCEGIKPPSRGWDYEPPDDETHVGADIERIRSMWNKYCDNDFQFKHLKDVYKRIKQKYGTVAVLGDDGIMKSSSKDEENTEGSELMKEKISSKDIFS
;
A
#
# COMPACT_ATOMS: atom_id res chain seq x y z
N MET A 1 -34.86 68.19 45.61
CA MET A 1 -35.43 68.01 44.25
C MET A 1 -34.28 68.15 43.28
N ASP A 2 -34.21 67.17 42.39
CA ASP A 2 -33.19 66.75 41.41
C ASP A 2 -32.54 67.91 40.61
N THR A 3 -31.38 67.81 39.96
CA THR A 3 -30.84 66.71 39.14
C THR A 3 -29.31 66.84 38.96
N VAL A 4 -28.67 65.72 38.63
CA VAL A 4 -27.25 65.39 38.65
C VAL A 4 -26.77 65.01 37.23
N LEU A 5 -25.54 65.43 36.87
CA LEU A 5 -24.60 64.86 35.86
C LEU A 5 -24.99 64.95 34.36
N ARG A 6 -24.08 65.09 33.37
CA ARG A 6 -22.76 64.46 33.18
C ARG A 6 -21.98 65.11 32.00
N ASN A 7 -20.66 65.03 32.09
CA ASN A 7 -19.63 65.54 31.16
C ASN A 7 -19.65 64.92 29.74
N SER A 8 -19.22 65.74 28.77
CA SER A 8 -19.01 65.43 27.36
C SER A 8 -17.63 64.83 27.08
N ARG A 9 -17.65 63.55 26.68
CA ARG A 9 -16.90 62.88 25.59
C ARG A 9 -15.50 63.40 25.22
N ALA A 10 -14.48 62.59 25.56
CA ALA A 10 -13.15 62.60 24.96
C ALA A 10 -13.11 61.76 23.68
N ASP A 11 -12.35 62.23 22.70
CA ASP A 11 -12.06 61.59 21.42
C ASP A 11 -11.14 60.38 21.60
N ALA A 12 -11.51 59.25 21.01
CA ALA A 12 -10.66 58.08 20.86
C ALA A 12 -10.49 57.82 19.36
N GLU A 13 -9.24 57.89 18.90
CA GLU A 13 -8.79 57.55 17.56
C GLU A 13 -9.09 56.09 17.25
N ASN A 14 -9.87 55.84 16.20
CA ASN A 14 -10.21 54.52 15.71
C ASN A 14 -9.41 54.26 14.43
N GLY A 15 -8.23 53.65 14.58
CA GLY A 15 -7.46 53.08 13.46
C GLY A 15 -7.95 51.68 13.18
N GLU A 16 -8.90 51.52 12.25
CA GLU A 16 -9.36 50.22 11.79
C GLU A 16 -8.26 49.50 10.99
N ALA A 17 -7.77 48.38 11.53
CA ALA A 17 -6.96 47.43 10.78
C ALA A 17 -7.84 46.75 9.72
N GLN A 18 -7.54 46.99 8.44
CA GLN A 18 -8.19 46.29 7.34
C GLN A 18 -7.78 44.81 7.36
N TYR A 19 -8.70 43.93 7.75
CA TYR A 19 -8.58 42.50 7.53
C TYR A 19 -8.69 42.22 6.03
N THR A 20 -7.56 42.06 5.35
CA THR A 20 -7.53 41.48 4.01
C THR A 20 -8.11 40.07 4.07
N GLN A 21 -9.27 39.90 3.43
CA GLN A 21 -9.93 38.62 3.25
C GLN A 21 -9.01 37.69 2.44
N VAL A 22 -8.47 36.68 3.12
CA VAL A 22 -7.68 35.62 2.48
C VAL A 22 -8.63 34.84 1.56
N PRO A 23 -8.30 34.62 0.28
CA PRO A 23 -9.17 33.87 -0.61
C PRO A 23 -9.39 32.46 -0.06
N LEU A 24 -10.66 32.11 0.16
CA LEU A 24 -11.10 30.75 0.46
C LEU A 24 -10.72 29.90 -0.75
N LEU A 25 -9.67 29.08 -0.61
CA LEU A 25 -9.29 28.12 -1.63
C LEU A 25 -10.52 27.26 -1.94
N GLU A 26 -10.96 27.30 -3.20
CA GLU A 26 -12.07 26.48 -3.67
C GLU A 26 -11.75 25.01 -3.36
N GLU A 27 -12.50 24.45 -2.40
CA GLU A 27 -12.43 23.02 -2.11
C GLU A 27 -12.99 22.28 -3.32
N ASP A 28 -12.07 21.73 -4.10
CA ASP A 28 -12.33 20.85 -5.22
C ASP A 28 -13.17 19.66 -4.71
N THR A 29 -14.48 19.70 -4.95
CA THR A 29 -15.49 18.79 -4.37
C THR A 29 -15.40 17.34 -4.90
N ASN A 30 -14.36 17.02 -5.67
CA ASN A 30 -14.09 15.68 -6.19
C ASN A 30 -12.86 15.01 -5.55
N VAL A 31 -12.38 15.53 -4.41
CA VAL A 31 -11.28 14.90 -3.65
C VAL A 31 -11.81 13.69 -2.89
N GLU A 32 -11.57 12.51 -3.45
CA GLU A 32 -11.82 11.23 -2.81
C GLU A 32 -11.29 11.21 -1.34
N PRO A 33 -12.12 10.77 -0.37
CA PRO A 33 -11.83 10.93 1.04
C PRO A 33 -10.55 10.19 1.45
N PRO A 34 -9.72 10.77 2.34
CA PRO A 34 -8.45 10.17 2.77
C PRO A 34 -8.59 8.72 3.25
N GLU A 35 -9.68 8.41 3.95
CA GLU A 35 -9.97 7.07 4.48
C GLU A 35 -10.03 6.00 3.38
N LYS A 36 -10.60 6.33 2.22
CA LYS A 36 -10.69 5.39 1.10
C LYS A 36 -9.30 5.04 0.59
N LYS A 37 -8.42 6.04 0.43
CA LYS A 37 -7.03 5.84 0.01
C LYS A 37 -6.24 5.02 1.03
N ILE A 38 -6.44 5.24 2.32
CA ILE A 38 -5.80 4.43 3.37
C ILE A 38 -6.24 2.96 3.30
N LYS A 39 -7.55 2.72 3.16
CA LYS A 39 -8.09 1.35 3.00
C LYS A 39 -7.56 0.66 1.74
N GLU A 40 -7.38 1.41 0.65
CA GLU A 40 -6.78 0.88 -0.58
C GLU A 40 -5.28 0.62 -0.44
N LEU A 41 -4.53 1.52 0.21
CA LEU A 41 -3.11 1.31 0.51
C LEU A 41 -2.88 0.05 1.34
N LYS A 42 -3.76 -0.25 2.30
CA LYS A 42 -3.75 -1.53 3.02
C LYS A 42 -3.84 -2.73 2.07
N LYS A 43 -4.71 -2.69 1.05
CA LYS A 43 -4.82 -3.78 0.06
C LYS A 43 -3.53 -3.95 -0.75
N TYR A 44 -2.86 -2.85 -1.09
CA TYR A 44 -1.57 -2.91 -1.78
C TYR A 44 -0.49 -3.62 -0.97
N LEU A 45 -0.48 -3.52 0.36
CA LEU A 45 0.50 -4.24 1.18
C LEU A 45 0.39 -5.75 0.99
N ALA A 46 -0.83 -6.29 1.06
CA ALA A 46 -1.08 -7.70 0.80
C ALA A 46 -0.70 -8.07 -0.64
N HIS A 47 -1.00 -7.22 -1.62
CA HIS A 47 -0.60 -7.44 -3.01
C HIS A 47 0.92 -7.48 -3.19
N ILE A 48 1.66 -6.57 -2.55
CA ILE A 48 3.13 -6.57 -2.57
C ILE A 48 3.66 -7.86 -1.95
N LEU A 49 3.08 -8.30 -0.83
CA LEU A 49 3.47 -9.54 -0.17
C LEU A 49 3.27 -10.75 -1.10
N LYS A 50 2.12 -10.84 -1.79
CA LYS A 50 1.85 -11.91 -2.78
C LYS A 50 2.89 -11.96 -3.89
N GLN A 51 3.35 -10.80 -4.37
CA GLN A 51 4.37 -10.76 -5.43
C GLN A 51 5.79 -11.11 -4.93
N LYS A 52 6.05 -10.98 -3.63
CA LYS A 52 7.39 -11.05 -3.06
C LYS A 52 7.67 -12.31 -2.26
N LEU A 53 6.65 -13.01 -1.79
CA LEU A 53 6.80 -14.15 -0.93
C LEU A 53 5.75 -15.21 -1.27
N GLY A 54 6.19 -16.36 -1.78
CA GLY A 54 5.30 -17.51 -1.96
C GLY A 54 4.93 -18.15 -0.62
N VAL A 55 3.79 -18.84 -0.55
CA VAL A 55 3.36 -19.52 0.68
C VAL A 55 4.36 -20.60 1.12
N ASN A 56 4.96 -21.33 0.17
CA ASN A 56 5.95 -22.35 0.49
C ASN A 56 7.24 -21.72 1.05
N ASP A 57 7.73 -20.64 0.42
CA ASP A 57 8.90 -19.90 0.91
C ASP A 57 8.65 -19.31 2.30
N LEU A 58 7.44 -18.78 2.54
CA LEU A 58 7.03 -18.32 3.86
C LEU A 58 7.10 -19.46 4.88
N LYS A 59 6.52 -20.62 4.57
CA LYS A 59 6.52 -21.79 5.47
C LYS A 59 7.94 -22.25 5.78
N GLU A 60 8.80 -22.33 4.76
CA GLU A 60 10.21 -22.68 4.94
C GLU A 60 10.93 -21.68 5.85
N LYS A 61 10.80 -20.37 5.57
CA LYS A 61 11.43 -19.34 6.40
C LYS A 61 10.89 -19.32 7.83
N VAL A 62 9.59 -19.54 8.03
CA VAL A 62 8.99 -19.63 9.37
C VAL A 62 9.54 -20.84 10.15
N VAL A 63 9.78 -21.97 9.49
CA VAL A 63 10.43 -23.14 10.12
C VAL A 63 11.87 -22.82 10.49
N ILE A 64 12.65 -22.23 9.56
CA ILE A 64 14.05 -21.84 9.79
C ILE A 64 14.16 -20.86 10.96
N HIS A 65 13.26 -19.89 11.04
CA HIS A 65 13.24 -18.85 12.08
C HIS A 65 12.29 -19.16 13.23
N SER A 66 11.87 -20.42 13.41
CA SER A 66 10.82 -20.83 14.35
C SER A 66 11.02 -20.33 15.78
N LYS A 67 12.26 -20.34 16.29
CA LYS A 67 12.58 -19.76 17.60
C LYS A 67 12.20 -18.28 17.69
N SER A 68 12.68 -17.47 16.74
CA SER A 68 12.40 -16.03 16.69
C SER A 68 10.91 -15.75 16.46
N VAL A 69 10.24 -16.56 15.64
CA VAL A 69 8.80 -16.44 15.40
C VAL A 69 8.02 -16.69 16.70
N ASN A 70 8.35 -17.75 17.43
CA ASN A 70 7.68 -18.09 18.70
C ASN A 70 7.94 -17.08 19.82
N GLU A 71 9.09 -16.38 19.79
CA GLU A 71 9.44 -15.36 20.80
C GLU A 71 8.77 -13.99 20.54
N HIS A 72 8.46 -13.65 19.28
CA HIS A 72 8.04 -12.30 18.90
C HIS A 72 6.63 -12.21 18.29
N PHE A 73 6.01 -13.33 17.92
CA PHE A 73 4.65 -13.36 17.40
C PHE A 73 3.70 -13.97 18.43
N SER A 74 2.47 -13.47 18.50
CA SER A 74 1.45 -14.07 19.35
C SER A 74 1.05 -15.45 18.81
N GLU A 75 0.53 -16.32 19.70
CA GLU A 75 0.04 -17.64 19.30
C GLU A 75 -1.03 -17.56 18.19
N GLN A 76 -1.86 -16.52 18.19
CA GLN A 76 -2.87 -16.32 17.16
C GLN A 76 -2.23 -16.07 15.79
N LEU A 77 -1.22 -15.19 15.72
CA LEU A 77 -0.53 -14.91 14.47
C LEU A 77 0.21 -16.14 13.93
N ILE A 78 0.76 -16.97 14.83
CA ILE A 78 1.40 -18.23 14.45
C ILE A 78 0.37 -19.20 13.85
N LYS A 79 -0.82 -19.32 14.47
CA LYS A 79 -1.92 -20.12 13.92
C LYS A 79 -2.36 -19.60 12.56
N ASP A 80 -2.50 -18.28 12.40
CA ASP A 80 -2.86 -17.66 11.14
C ASP A 80 -1.84 -18.03 10.06
N LEU A 81 -0.54 -17.89 10.34
CA LEU A 81 0.55 -18.28 9.43
C LEU A 81 0.52 -19.77 9.04
N GLN A 82 0.25 -20.66 10.00
CA GLN A 82 0.17 -22.10 9.76
C GLN A 82 -1.06 -22.50 8.93
N SER A 83 -2.13 -21.71 9.01
CA SER A 83 -3.39 -21.97 8.30
C SER A 83 -3.35 -21.57 6.82
N LEU A 84 -2.34 -20.80 6.39
CA LEU A 84 -2.19 -20.32 5.02
C LEU A 84 -2.02 -21.48 4.03
N LYS A 85 -2.89 -21.52 3.02
CA LYS A 85 -2.89 -22.52 1.95
C LYS A 85 -2.42 -21.93 0.63
N ASP A 86 -2.85 -20.71 0.35
CA ASP A 86 -2.59 -20.02 -0.92
C ASP A 86 -2.19 -18.55 -0.71
N ILE A 87 -1.49 -17.98 -1.68
CA ILE A 87 -1.07 -16.56 -1.64
C ILE A 87 -2.27 -15.62 -1.47
N ASN A 88 -3.47 -16.03 -1.90
CA ASN A 88 -4.67 -15.21 -1.74
C ASN A 88 -5.12 -15.05 -0.28
N ASP A 89 -4.74 -15.98 0.59
CA ASP A 89 -5.04 -15.92 2.02
C ASP A 89 -4.33 -14.75 2.70
N TYR A 90 -3.28 -14.19 2.10
CA TYR A 90 -2.61 -12.98 2.61
C TYR A 90 -3.53 -11.77 2.74
N SER A 91 -4.61 -11.73 1.97
CA SER A 91 -5.62 -10.67 2.07
C SER A 91 -6.41 -10.69 3.39
N GLN A 92 -6.42 -11.83 4.09
CA GLN A 92 -7.12 -12.03 5.37
C GLN A 92 -6.22 -11.82 6.59
N LEU A 93 -4.90 -11.68 6.37
CA LEU A 93 -3.96 -11.46 7.46
C LEU A 93 -4.16 -10.08 8.10
N ASP A 94 -3.91 -10.01 9.41
CA ASP A 94 -3.83 -8.73 10.08
C ASP A 94 -2.77 -7.83 9.43
N THR A 95 -3.06 -6.53 9.38
CA THR A 95 -2.18 -5.56 8.71
C THR A 95 -0.78 -5.55 9.34
N SER A 96 -0.70 -5.67 10.67
CA SER A 96 0.57 -5.70 11.41
C SER A 96 1.40 -6.93 11.02
N LEU A 97 0.74 -8.07 10.82
CA LEU A 97 1.38 -9.29 10.34
C LEU A 97 1.88 -9.13 8.89
N VAL A 98 1.07 -8.55 7.99
CA VAL A 98 1.51 -8.24 6.62
C VAL A 98 2.76 -7.35 6.63
N PHE A 99 2.80 -6.31 7.47
CA PHE A 99 3.98 -5.47 7.64
C PHE A 99 5.20 -6.26 8.15
N ALA A 100 5.00 -7.10 9.18
CA ALA A 100 6.07 -7.91 9.75
C ALA A 100 6.67 -8.88 8.71
N LEU A 101 5.84 -9.46 7.84
CA LEU A 101 6.29 -10.33 6.76
C LEU A 101 7.04 -9.56 5.66
N LEU A 102 6.53 -8.39 5.25
CA LEU A 102 7.20 -7.54 4.25
C LEU A 102 8.60 -7.11 4.68
N ARG A 103 8.79 -6.72 5.95
CA ARG A 103 10.09 -6.21 6.42
C ARG A 103 11.11 -7.30 6.76
N ASN A 104 10.66 -8.49 7.16
CA ASN A 104 11.56 -9.54 7.68
C ASN A 104 11.74 -10.73 6.73
N PHE A 105 10.75 -11.04 5.88
CA PHE A 105 10.74 -12.27 5.08
C PHE A 105 10.85 -12.04 3.57
N CYS A 106 10.53 -10.83 3.08
CA CYS A 106 10.63 -10.50 1.66
C CYS A 106 12.04 -10.02 1.30
N GLU A 107 12.76 -10.85 0.54
CA GLU A 107 14.04 -10.46 -0.03
C GLU A 107 13.87 -9.38 -1.10
N GLY A 108 14.72 -8.35 -1.08
CA GLY A 108 14.69 -7.26 -2.05
C GLY A 108 13.77 -6.09 -1.72
N ILE A 109 13.12 -6.06 -0.56
CA ILE A 109 12.54 -4.83 -0.02
C ILE A 109 13.62 -4.11 0.77
N LYS A 110 14.23 -3.09 0.15
CA LYS A 110 15.21 -2.22 0.81
C LYS A 110 14.55 -1.49 1.99
N PRO A 111 15.10 -1.55 3.22
CA PRO A 111 14.58 -0.76 4.34
C PRO A 111 14.74 0.73 4.07
N PRO A 112 13.91 1.60 4.68
CA PRO A 112 14.14 3.03 4.68
C PRO A 112 15.54 3.35 5.23
N SER A 113 16.13 4.46 4.79
CA SER A 113 17.46 4.93 5.23
C SER A 113 17.60 5.08 6.75
N ARG A 114 16.52 5.47 7.43
CA ARG A 114 16.45 5.58 8.90
C ARG A 114 16.08 4.28 9.62
N GLY A 115 15.89 3.21 8.86
CA GLY A 115 15.34 1.95 9.36
C GLY A 115 13.81 1.92 9.40
N TRP A 116 13.29 0.75 9.71
CA TRP A 116 11.87 0.55 10.01
C TRP A 116 11.48 1.26 11.31
N ASP A 117 10.19 1.52 11.50
CA ASP A 117 9.62 2.18 12.68
C ASP A 117 9.97 3.68 12.83
N TYR A 118 10.71 4.25 11.88
CA TYR A 118 10.99 5.69 11.78
C TYR A 118 10.37 6.30 10.52
N GLU A 119 9.93 7.56 10.61
CA GLU A 119 9.42 8.29 9.44
C GLU A 119 10.54 8.44 8.39
N PRO A 120 10.33 7.91 7.16
CA PRO A 120 11.32 8.02 6.10
C PRO A 120 11.51 9.47 5.60
N PRO A 121 12.73 9.89 5.20
CA PRO A 121 12.98 11.19 4.58
C PRO A 121 12.06 11.46 3.38
N ASP A 122 11.63 12.71 3.19
CA ASP A 122 10.60 13.07 2.20
C ASP A 122 10.99 12.74 0.75
N ASP A 123 12.28 12.74 0.44
CA ASP A 123 12.88 12.41 -0.86
C ASP A 123 13.08 10.90 -1.07
N GLU A 124 12.91 10.06 -0.03
CA GLU A 124 13.07 8.61 -0.14
C GLU A 124 11.78 7.97 -0.65
N THR A 125 11.74 7.66 -1.95
CA THR A 125 10.51 7.21 -2.66
C THR A 125 10.53 5.74 -3.09
N HIS A 126 11.41 4.91 -2.54
CA HIS A 126 11.42 3.48 -2.85
C HIS A 126 10.37 2.70 -2.06
N VAL A 127 10.08 1.46 -2.50
CA VAL A 127 8.97 0.65 -1.97
C VAL A 127 9.01 0.47 -0.46
N GLY A 128 10.16 0.17 0.13
CA GLY A 128 10.27 0.04 1.59
C GLY A 128 9.91 1.33 2.35
N ALA A 129 10.29 2.50 1.85
CA ALA A 129 9.89 3.77 2.44
C ALA A 129 8.39 4.03 2.30
N ASP A 130 7.79 3.66 1.16
CA ASP A 130 6.34 3.75 0.99
C ASP A 130 5.59 2.76 1.88
N ILE A 131 6.08 1.53 2.07
CA ILE A 131 5.52 0.56 3.04
C ILE A 131 5.53 1.15 4.45
N GLU A 132 6.64 1.73 4.89
CA GLU A 132 6.76 2.34 6.22
C GLU A 132 5.80 3.53 6.40
N ARG A 133 5.66 4.39 5.37
CA ARG A 133 4.65 5.46 5.40
C ARG A 133 3.23 4.93 5.46
N ILE A 134 2.91 3.87 4.73
CA ILE A 134 1.58 3.23 4.80
C ILE A 134 1.33 2.69 6.22
N ARG A 135 2.32 2.08 6.87
CA ARG A 135 2.24 1.64 8.27
C ARG A 135 1.92 2.79 9.20
N SER A 136 2.70 3.87 9.11
CA SER A 136 2.51 5.09 9.90
C SER A 136 1.11 5.68 9.71
N MET A 137 0.66 5.83 8.46
CA MET A 137 -0.69 6.33 8.15
C MET A 137 -1.80 5.39 8.63
N TRP A 138 -1.61 4.06 8.54
CA TRP A 138 -2.58 3.09 9.03
C TRP A 138 -2.73 3.15 10.56
N ASN A 139 -1.61 3.27 11.29
CA ASN A 139 -1.64 3.42 12.74
C ASN A 139 -2.38 4.69 13.15
N LYS A 140 -2.05 5.83 12.52
CA LYS A 140 -2.77 7.09 12.72
C LYS A 140 -4.28 6.96 12.46
N TYR A 141 -4.65 6.28 11.38
CA TYR A 141 -6.05 6.01 11.05
C TYR A 141 -6.75 5.21 12.15
N CYS A 142 -6.09 4.19 12.72
CA CYS A 142 -6.62 3.42 13.85
C CYS A 142 -6.76 4.27 15.13
N ASP A 143 -5.88 5.27 15.31
CA ASP A 143 -5.92 6.21 16.45
C ASP A 143 -6.87 7.40 16.22
N ASN A 144 -7.63 7.42 15.11
CA ASN A 144 -8.48 8.53 14.67
C ASN A 144 -7.72 9.85 14.39
N ASP A 145 -6.42 9.77 14.08
CA ASP A 145 -5.64 10.87 13.50
C ASP A 145 -5.70 10.79 11.97
N PHE A 146 -6.39 11.75 11.34
CA PHE A 146 -6.56 11.82 9.89
C PHE A 146 -5.53 12.72 9.19
N GLN A 147 -4.49 13.16 9.91
CA GLN A 147 -3.39 13.94 9.34
C GLN A 147 -2.34 13.03 8.69
N PHE A 148 -2.52 12.78 7.39
CA PHE A 148 -1.65 11.92 6.60
C PHE A 148 -0.70 12.73 5.71
N LYS A 149 0.55 12.89 6.17
CA LYS A 149 1.63 13.44 5.33
C LYS A 149 1.85 12.53 4.12
N HIS A 150 2.05 13.10 2.94
CA HIS A 150 2.40 12.39 1.70
C HIS A 150 1.37 11.38 1.17
N LEU A 151 0.14 11.32 1.72
CA LEU A 151 -0.87 10.34 1.30
C LEU A 151 -1.09 10.33 -0.22
N LYS A 152 -1.24 11.51 -0.82
CA LYS A 152 -1.47 11.64 -2.27
C LYS A 152 -0.31 11.06 -3.08
N ASP A 153 0.93 11.34 -2.67
CA ASP A 153 2.13 10.93 -3.40
C ASP A 153 2.42 9.44 -3.23
N VAL A 154 2.29 8.92 -2.00
CA VAL A 154 2.43 7.48 -1.71
C VAL A 154 1.38 6.69 -2.49
N TYR A 155 0.12 7.11 -2.43
CA TYR A 155 -0.96 6.47 -3.18
C TYR A 155 -0.69 6.47 -4.69
N LYS A 156 -0.27 7.61 -5.25
CA LYS A 156 0.10 7.73 -6.68
C LYS A 156 1.22 6.77 -7.05
N ARG A 157 2.33 6.74 -6.28
CA ARG A 157 3.48 5.88 -6.57
C ARG A 157 3.13 4.39 -6.50
N ILE A 158 2.43 3.97 -5.46
CA ILE A 158 2.02 2.57 -5.27
C ILE A 158 1.07 2.13 -6.39
N LYS A 159 0.05 2.94 -6.71
CA LYS A 159 -0.88 2.66 -7.81
C LYS A 159 -0.18 2.64 -9.18
N GLN A 160 0.75 3.55 -9.42
CA GLN A 160 1.53 3.56 -10.67
C GLN A 160 2.40 2.30 -10.79
N LYS A 161 2.97 1.82 -9.68
CA LYS A 161 3.88 0.67 -9.68
C LYS A 161 3.17 -0.68 -9.77
N TYR A 162 2.03 -0.81 -9.09
CA TYR A 162 1.33 -2.09 -8.93
C TYR A 162 -0.01 -2.16 -9.70
N GLY A 163 -0.34 -1.10 -10.44
CA GLY A 163 -1.61 -1.00 -11.18
C GLY A 163 -2.80 -0.94 -10.24
N THR A 164 -3.97 -1.34 -10.72
CA THR A 164 -5.23 -1.32 -9.96
C THR A 164 -5.68 -2.70 -9.47
N VAL A 165 -4.92 -3.75 -9.76
CA VAL A 165 -5.28 -5.15 -9.45
C VAL A 165 -5.55 -5.35 -7.97
N ALA A 166 -4.74 -4.74 -7.10
CA ALA A 166 -4.92 -4.81 -5.65
C ALA A 166 -6.26 -4.24 -5.15
N VAL A 167 -6.84 -3.28 -5.88
CA VAL A 167 -8.04 -2.56 -5.46
C VAL A 167 -9.29 -3.08 -6.17
N LEU A 168 -9.19 -3.41 -7.45
CA LEU A 168 -10.31 -3.80 -8.32
C LEU A 168 -10.48 -5.31 -8.50
N GLY A 169 -9.47 -6.13 -8.15
CA GLY A 169 -9.43 -7.55 -8.55
C GLY A 169 -8.99 -7.73 -9.99
N ASP A 170 -8.80 -8.98 -10.44
CA ASP A 170 -8.23 -9.35 -11.74
C ASP A 170 -9.12 -9.05 -12.97
N ASP A 171 -10.18 -8.24 -12.80
CA ASP A 171 -11.18 -7.95 -13.84
C ASP A 171 -10.99 -6.57 -14.50
N GLY A 172 -9.83 -5.95 -14.32
CA GLY A 172 -9.48 -4.64 -14.90
C GLY A 172 -9.11 -4.65 -16.39
N ILE A 173 -9.66 -5.56 -17.20
CA ILE A 173 -9.48 -5.53 -18.66
C ILE A 173 -10.26 -4.34 -19.22
N MET A 174 -9.62 -3.16 -19.25
CA MET A 174 -9.77 -2.31 -20.42
C MET A 174 -8.90 -2.95 -21.51
N LYS A 175 -9.52 -3.84 -22.28
CA LYS A 175 -9.01 -4.25 -23.60
C LYS A 175 -8.92 -2.96 -24.39
N SER A 176 -7.73 -2.35 -24.43
CA SER A 176 -7.39 -1.50 -25.55
C SER A 176 -7.51 -2.40 -26.78
N SER A 177 -8.55 -2.15 -27.56
CA SER A 177 -8.87 -2.87 -28.78
C SER A 177 -7.70 -2.81 -29.75
N SER A 178 -6.84 -3.84 -29.71
CA SER A 178 -6.11 -4.27 -30.89
C SER A 178 -7.03 -5.25 -31.63
N LYS A 179 -7.82 -4.70 -32.55
CA LYS A 179 -8.28 -5.46 -33.70
C LYS A 179 -7.06 -5.70 -34.60
N ASP A 180 -7.14 -6.81 -35.33
CA ASP A 180 -6.31 -7.19 -36.48
C ASP A 180 -4.95 -7.81 -36.03
N GLU A 181 -4.60 -9.06 -36.34
CA GLU A 181 -5.01 -9.98 -37.40
C GLU A 181 -4.67 -11.44 -37.02
N GLU A 182 -5.48 -12.37 -37.53
CA GLU A 182 -5.22 -13.79 -37.62
C GLU A 182 -3.89 -14.09 -38.33
N ASN A 183 -3.13 -15.07 -37.83
CA ASN A 183 -2.81 -16.25 -38.65
C ASN A 183 -2.26 -17.42 -37.81
N THR A 184 -3.15 -18.39 -37.56
CA THR A 184 -3.14 -19.75 -38.12
C THR A 184 -1.86 -20.61 -38.07
N GLU A 185 -2.03 -21.76 -37.39
CA GLU A 185 -1.52 -23.12 -37.67
C GLU A 185 -0.07 -23.53 -37.39
N GLY A 186 0.07 -24.68 -36.72
CA GLY A 186 1.34 -25.41 -36.64
C GLY A 186 1.42 -26.57 -35.63
N SER A 187 0.46 -27.49 -35.69
CA SER A 187 0.39 -28.86 -35.12
C SER A 187 1.62 -29.52 -34.45
N GLU A 188 1.37 -30.03 -33.23
CA GLU A 188 1.60 -31.38 -32.70
C GLU A 188 2.89 -32.18 -32.99
N LEU A 189 3.49 -32.64 -31.88
CA LEU A 189 4.39 -33.79 -31.78
C LEU A 189 3.76 -35.06 -32.37
N MET A 190 4.56 -35.86 -33.11
CA MET A 190 4.59 -37.32 -32.92
C MET A 190 6.00 -37.89 -33.14
N LYS A 191 6.41 -38.76 -32.20
CA LYS A 191 7.61 -39.61 -32.22
C LYS A 191 7.24 -41.02 -32.71
N GLU A 192 8.28 -41.81 -33.02
CA GLU A 192 8.33 -43.25 -33.37
C GLU A 192 8.12 -43.56 -34.87
N LYS A 193 8.91 -44.41 -35.55
CA LYS A 193 9.46 -45.73 -35.14
C LYS A 193 10.62 -46.18 -36.06
N ILE A 194 11.70 -46.63 -35.44
CA ILE A 194 12.57 -47.81 -35.72
C ILE A 194 12.57 -48.40 -37.15
N SER A 195 13.77 -48.53 -37.75
CA SER A 195 14.26 -49.81 -38.32
C SER A 195 15.78 -49.81 -38.46
N SER A 196 16.46 -50.63 -37.65
CA SER A 196 17.82 -51.13 -37.91
C SER A 196 17.72 -52.54 -38.49
N LYS A 197 18.77 -52.95 -39.23
CA LYS A 197 19.10 -54.28 -39.79
C LYS A 197 18.68 -54.45 -41.27
N ASP A 198 19.53 -54.82 -42.22
CA ASP A 198 20.61 -55.83 -42.25
C ASP A 198 21.53 -55.59 -43.51
N ILE A 199 22.87 -55.66 -43.42
CA ILE A 199 23.78 -56.82 -43.71
C ILE A 199 24.28 -56.88 -45.18
N PHE A 200 25.63 -56.81 -45.33
CA PHE A 200 26.52 -57.27 -46.42
C PHE A 200 26.36 -56.56 -47.80
N SER A 201 27.41 -56.19 -48.54
CA SER A 201 28.84 -56.54 -48.53
C SER A 201 29.65 -55.40 -49.17
#